data_AF-A0A7D9EUC8-F1
#
_entry.id   AF-A0A7D9EUC8-F1
#
_cell.length_a   1.000
_cell.length_b   1.000
_cell.length_c   1.000
_cell.angle_alpha   90.00
_cell.angle_beta   90.00
_cell.angle_gamma   90.00
#
_symmetry.space_group_name_H-M   'P 1'
#
loop_
_entity.id
_entity.type
_entity.pdbx_description
1 polymer ?
#
loop_
_entity_poly.entity_id
_entity_poly.type
_entity_poly.pdbx_seq_one_letter_code
_entity_poly.pdbx_strand_id
1 'polypeptide(L)'
;MANFEELIGEEQFDEEHIIQYYFFRGFNYEEIRRFLQKNHAIEMSIRTLKRRIESYGLRRRQAEYEIAHVRAAIENIVDGHGSLQGHRAVWHTLQLKGLRVPRMIVQEILREIDPEGTEQEEHIV
;
A
#
# COMPACT_ATOMS: atom_id res chain seq x y z
N MET A 1 -13.60 -14.33 -38.24
CA MET A 1 -13.48 -13.15 -37.36
C MET A 1 -13.69 -13.69 -35.97
N ALA A 2 -12.60 -14.12 -35.32
CA ALA A 2 -12.68 -14.64 -33.95
C ALA A 2 -13.07 -13.49 -33.03
N ASN A 3 -14.08 -13.72 -32.19
CA ASN A 3 -14.60 -12.69 -31.29
C ASN A 3 -13.49 -12.35 -30.29
N PHE A 4 -13.11 -11.08 -30.19
CA PHE A 4 -12.06 -10.65 -29.24
C PHE A 4 -12.47 -10.95 -27.78
N GLU A 5 -13.77 -11.14 -27.53
CA GLU A 5 -14.33 -11.57 -26.25
C GLU A 5 -14.08 -13.06 -25.93
N GLU A 6 -13.69 -13.91 -26.89
CA GLU A 6 -13.39 -15.33 -26.64
C GLU A 6 -11.94 -15.61 -26.18
N LEU A 7 -11.06 -14.60 -26.17
CA LEU A 7 -9.64 -14.78 -25.85
C LEU A 7 -9.26 -14.42 -24.40
N ILE A 8 -10.19 -13.85 -23.64
CA ILE A 8 -10.02 -13.66 -22.21
C ILE A 8 -10.70 -14.86 -21.56
N GLY A 9 -9.97 -15.97 -21.51
CA GLY A 9 -10.39 -17.10 -20.67
C GLY A 9 -10.76 -16.54 -19.31
N GLU A 10 -11.95 -16.90 -18.83
CA GLU A 10 -12.39 -16.62 -17.47
C GLU A 10 -11.42 -17.32 -16.51
N GLU A 11 -10.25 -16.74 -16.27
CA GLU A 11 -9.50 -17.00 -15.05
C GLU A 11 -10.34 -16.41 -13.93
N GLN A 12 -11.32 -17.19 -13.50
CA GLN A 12 -12.10 -16.95 -12.31
C GLN A 12 -11.14 -17.14 -11.15
N PHE A 13 -10.34 -16.11 -10.86
CA PHE A 13 -9.53 -16.06 -9.66
C PHE A 13 -10.49 -16.30 -8.49
N ASP A 14 -10.19 -17.30 -7.66
CA ASP A 14 -11.05 -17.58 -6.53
C ASP A 14 -11.07 -16.40 -5.54
N GLU A 15 -12.09 -16.37 -4.67
CA GLU A 15 -12.28 -15.32 -3.67
C GLU A 15 -10.99 -15.11 -2.83
N GLU A 16 -10.26 -16.18 -2.53
CA GLU A 16 -9.02 -16.14 -1.76
C GLU A 16 -7.91 -15.39 -2.51
N HIS A 17 -7.65 -15.73 -3.77
CA HIS A 17 -6.64 -15.08 -4.61
C HIS A 17 -6.93 -13.59 -4.78
N ILE A 18 -8.20 -13.21 -4.97
CA ILE A 18 -8.59 -11.80 -5.11
C ILE A 18 -8.37 -11.05 -3.77
N ILE A 19 -8.77 -11.66 -2.64
CA ILE A 19 -8.54 -11.08 -1.32
C ILE A 19 -7.05 -10.93 -1.05
N GLN A 20 -6.25 -11.96 -1.33
CA GLN A 20 -4.79 -11.93 -1.19
C GLN A 20 -4.17 -10.83 -2.04
N TYR A 21 -4.58 -10.70 -3.31
CA TYR A 21 -4.08 -9.68 -4.23
C TYR A 21 -4.24 -8.27 -3.64
N TYR A 22 -5.44 -7.90 -3.19
CA TYR A 22 -5.65 -6.58 -2.61
C TYR A 22 -5.01 -6.44 -1.23
N PHE A 23 -4.97 -7.51 -0.44
CA PHE A 23 -4.35 -7.51 0.88
C PHE A 23 -2.85 -7.24 0.81
N PHE A 24 -2.11 -7.92 -0.07
CA PHE A 24 -0.67 -7.74 -0.23
C PHE A 24 -0.29 -6.39 -0.86
N ARG A 25 -1.23 -5.76 -1.58
CA ARG A 25 -1.10 -4.40 -2.09
C ARG A 25 -1.27 -3.32 -1.01
N GLY A 26 -1.61 -3.70 0.23
CA GLY A 26 -1.64 -2.81 1.39
C GLY A 26 -2.96 -2.08 1.62
N PHE A 27 -3.96 -2.27 0.74
CA PHE A 27 -5.28 -1.65 0.86
C PHE A 27 -5.94 -1.99 2.20
N ASN A 28 -6.62 -1.03 2.83
CA ASN A 28 -7.37 -1.25 4.06
C ASN A 28 -8.63 -2.12 3.83
N TYR A 29 -9.27 -2.61 4.90
CA TYR A 29 -10.42 -3.52 4.77
C TYR A 29 -11.62 -2.91 4.03
N GLU A 30 -11.85 -1.61 4.16
CA GLU A 30 -12.93 -0.92 3.42
C GLU A 30 -12.61 -0.82 1.93
N GLU A 31 -11.36 -0.53 1.59
CA GLU A 31 -10.90 -0.49 0.20
C GLU A 31 -10.98 -1.87 -0.44
N ILE A 32 -10.47 -2.91 0.23
CA ILE A 32 -10.57 -4.30 -0.25
C ILE A 32 -12.05 -4.66 -0.49
N ARG A 33 -12.95 -4.37 0.46
CA ARG A 33 -14.39 -4.62 0.27
C ARG A 33 -14.94 -3.89 -0.96
N ARG A 34 -14.60 -2.62 -1.15
CA ARG A 34 -15.07 -1.84 -2.30
C ARG A 34 -14.56 -2.42 -3.62
N PHE A 35 -13.31 -2.89 -3.67
CA PHE A 35 -12.76 -3.53 -4.86
C PHE A 35 -13.39 -4.90 -5.14
N LEU A 36 -13.64 -5.70 -4.11
CA LEU A 36 -14.38 -6.96 -4.25
C LEU A 36 -15.74 -6.74 -4.90
N GLN A 37 -16.49 -5.73 -4.42
CA GLN A 37 -17.81 -5.43 -4.97
C GLN A 37 -17.74 -4.85 -6.39
N LYS A 38 -16.87 -3.86 -6.64
CA LYS A 38 -16.84 -3.13 -7.91
C LYS A 38 -16.16 -3.88 -9.05
N ASN A 39 -15.11 -4.64 -8.74
CA ASN A 39 -14.24 -5.22 -9.76
C ASN A 39 -14.47 -6.72 -9.95
N HIS A 40 -15.07 -7.39 -8.95
CA HIS A 40 -15.23 -8.85 -8.95
C HIS A 40 -16.67 -9.30 -8.65
N ALA A 41 -17.61 -8.37 -8.47
CA ALA A 41 -19.00 -8.65 -8.09
C ALA A 41 -19.15 -9.50 -6.81
N ILE A 42 -18.14 -9.49 -5.93
CA ILE A 42 -18.12 -10.20 -4.65
C ILE A 42 -18.65 -9.25 -3.58
N GLU A 43 -19.87 -9.48 -3.10
CA GLU A 43 -20.48 -8.71 -2.03
C GLU A 43 -20.29 -9.40 -0.67
N MET A 44 -19.64 -8.72 0.27
CA MET A 44 -19.53 -9.21 1.64
C MET A 44 -19.40 -8.07 2.66
N SER A 45 -19.79 -8.35 3.89
CA SER A 45 -19.57 -7.43 5.01
C SER A 45 -18.09 -7.36 5.39
N ILE A 46 -17.65 -6.26 6.01
CA ILE A 46 -16.29 -6.12 6.57
C ILE A 46 -15.99 -7.23 7.59
N ARG A 47 -17.00 -7.65 8.37
CA ARG A 47 -16.87 -8.76 9.32
C ARG A 47 -16.55 -10.07 8.59
N THR A 48 -17.23 -10.34 7.48
CA THR A 48 -16.98 -11.52 6.64
C THR A 48 -15.58 -11.46 6.04
N LEU A 49 -15.19 -10.31 5.48
CA LEU A 49 -13.86 -10.10 4.91
C LEU A 49 -12.75 -10.36 5.92
N LYS A 50 -12.85 -9.84 7.15
CA LYS A 50 -11.88 -10.09 8.21
C LYS A 50 -11.77 -11.58 8.57
N ARG A 51 -12.91 -12.28 8.69
CA ARG A 51 -12.92 -13.74 8.94
C ARG A 51 -12.25 -14.52 7.81
N ARG A 52 -12.46 -14.12 6.55
CA ARG A 52 -11.82 -14.75 5.38
C ARG A 52 -10.31 -14.55 5.41
N ILE A 53 -9.86 -13.31 5.61
CA ILE A 53 -8.46 -12.95 5.78
C ILE A 53 -7.81 -13.78 6.89
N GLU A 54 -8.46 -13.90 8.05
CA GLU A 54 -7.97 -14.76 9.15
C GLU A 54 -7.92 -16.24 8.77
N SER A 55 -8.95 -16.77 8.09
CA SER A 55 -8.97 -18.18 7.65
C SER A 55 -7.92 -18.49 6.59
N TYR A 56 -7.54 -17.51 5.77
CA TYR A 56 -6.47 -17.62 4.78
C TYR A 56 -5.07 -17.39 5.39
N GLY A 57 -4.98 -17.25 6.72
CA GLY A 57 -3.72 -17.00 7.40
C GLY A 57 -3.10 -15.63 7.10
N LEU A 58 -3.86 -14.72 6.49
CA LEU A 58 -3.41 -13.39 6.13
C LEU A 58 -3.38 -12.51 7.38
N ARG A 59 -2.19 -12.17 7.81
CA ARG A 59 -1.97 -11.20 8.87
C ARG A 59 -1.15 -10.07 8.31
N ARG A 60 -1.61 -8.83 8.54
CA ARG A 60 -0.71 -7.70 8.42
C ARG A 60 0.30 -7.96 9.53
N ARG A 61 1.57 -8.18 9.19
CA ARG A 61 2.62 -7.98 10.18
C ARG A 61 2.30 -6.61 10.76
N GLN A 62 1.98 -6.55 12.05
CA GLN A 62 2.14 -5.30 12.76
C GLN A 62 3.57 -4.92 12.45
N ALA A 63 3.70 -3.90 11.62
CA ALA A 63 4.82 -3.01 11.65
C ALA A 63 5.47 -3.10 13.03
N GLU A 64 6.67 -3.66 13.14
CA GLU A 64 7.55 -3.46 14.31
C GLU A 64 7.98 -1.98 14.40
N TYR A 65 7.21 -1.06 13.83
CA TYR A 65 7.45 0.34 13.77
C TYR A 65 6.19 1.06 14.26
N GLU A 66 6.38 1.88 15.28
CA GLU A 66 5.36 2.79 15.76
C GLU A 66 5.30 3.99 14.81
N ILE A 67 4.10 4.45 14.44
CA ILE A 67 3.94 5.60 13.54
C ILE A 67 4.64 6.84 14.09
N ALA A 68 4.62 7.04 15.41
CA ALA A 68 5.35 8.12 16.08
C ALA A 68 6.88 8.00 15.87
N HIS A 69 7.44 6.79 15.99
CA HIS A 69 8.86 6.55 15.71
C HIS A 69 9.22 6.75 14.24
N VAL A 70 8.35 6.36 13.30
CA VAL A 70 8.57 6.60 11.87
C VAL A 70 8.52 8.09 11.55
N ARG A 71 7.56 8.83 12.11
CA ARG A 71 7.45 10.28 11.96
C ARG A 71 8.71 10.97 12.46
N ALA A 72 9.13 10.67 13.70
CA ALA A 72 10.35 11.24 14.27
C ALA A 72 11.59 10.88 13.44
N ALA A 73 11.66 9.68 12.88
CA ALA A 73 12.76 9.27 12.01
C ALA A 73 12.77 10.04 10.67
N ILE A 74 11.59 10.31 10.09
CA ILE A 74 11.44 11.11 8.87
C ILE A 74 11.83 12.57 9.16
N GLU A 75 11.33 13.17 10.23
CA GLU A 75 11.67 14.54 10.66
C GLU A 75 13.19 14.70 10.84
N ASN A 76 13.84 13.77 11.55
CA ASN A 76 15.30 13.78 11.70
C ASN A 76 16.06 13.66 10.37
N ILE A 77 15.52 12.94 9.38
CA ILE A 77 16.15 12.81 8.05
C ILE A 77 16.01 14.12 7.28
N VAL A 78 14.82 14.72 7.29
CA VAL A 78 14.50 15.99 6.62
C VAL A 78 15.29 17.16 7.23
N ASP A 79 15.33 17.26 8.56
CA ASP A 79 16.03 18.32 9.29
C ASP A 79 17.56 18.18 9.21
N GLY A 80 18.07 16.95 9.19
CA GLY A 80 19.50 16.66 9.26
C GLY A 80 20.23 16.68 7.90
N HIS A 81 19.53 16.38 6.80
CA HIS A 81 20.12 16.31 5.46
C HIS A 81 19.41 17.32 4.57
N GLY A 82 19.98 18.53 4.46
CA GLY A 82 19.43 19.65 3.70
C GLY A 82 18.63 19.24 2.46
N SER A 83 17.30 19.29 2.61
CA SER A 83 16.21 19.41 1.63
C SER A 83 16.30 18.76 0.22
N LEU A 84 17.16 17.79 -0.04
CA LEU A 84 17.37 17.23 -1.40
C LEU A 84 17.00 15.75 -1.57
N GLN A 85 16.42 15.12 -0.56
CA GLN A 85 16.08 13.71 -0.60
C GLN A 85 14.58 13.51 -0.76
N GLY A 86 14.12 13.37 -2.00
CA GLY A 86 12.73 13.00 -2.29
C GLY A 86 12.30 11.70 -1.59
N HIS A 87 10.99 11.43 -1.55
CA HIS A 87 10.39 10.35 -0.76
C HIS A 87 11.03 8.95 -0.94
N ARG A 88 11.66 8.68 -2.09
CA ARG A 88 12.42 7.44 -2.35
C ARG A 88 13.64 7.30 -1.45
N ALA A 89 14.39 8.38 -1.27
CA ALA A 89 15.59 8.42 -0.44
C ALA A 89 15.23 8.32 1.05
N VAL A 90 14.16 8.99 1.48
CA VAL A 90 13.61 8.83 2.84
C VAL A 90 13.21 7.38 3.10
N TRP A 91 12.46 6.76 2.18
CA TRP A 91 12.08 5.35 2.30
C TRP A 91 13.30 4.43 2.35
N HIS A 92 14.30 4.65 1.49
CA HIS A 92 15.53 3.84 1.49
C HIS A 92 16.30 3.97 2.82
N THR A 93 16.41 5.18 3.35
CA THR A 93 17.07 5.45 4.64
C THR A 93 16.33 4.78 5.81
N LEU A 94 15.00 4.78 5.81
CA LEU A 94 14.20 4.07 6.82
C LEU A 94 14.46 2.55 6.77
N GLN A 95 14.53 1.98 5.56
CA GLN A 95 14.86 0.55 5.39
C GLN A 95 16.27 0.23 5.90
N LEU A 96 17.26 1.09 5.63
CA LEU A 96 18.63 0.93 6.14
C LEU A 96 18.70 1.01 7.68
N LYS A 97 17.82 1.80 8.31
CA LYS A 97 17.66 1.87 9.77
C LYS A 97 16.87 0.70 10.36
N GLY A 98 16.46 -0.28 9.55
CA GLY A 98 15.68 -1.44 9.98
C GLY A 98 14.17 -1.20 10.10
N LEU A 99 13.70 0.01 9.78
CA LEU A 99 12.27 0.35 9.79
C LEU A 99 11.64 -0.10 8.48
N ARG A 100 11.06 -1.32 8.49
CA ARG A 100 10.39 -1.92 7.33
C ARG A 100 9.00 -1.33 7.10
N VAL A 101 8.95 -0.05 6.73
CA VAL A 101 7.72 0.70 6.47
C VAL A 101 7.32 0.60 4.99
N PRO A 102 6.04 0.34 4.66
CA PRO A 102 5.52 0.47 3.30
C PRO A 102 5.72 1.89 2.77
N ARG A 103 6.10 1.99 1.51
CA ARG A 103 6.38 3.28 0.84
C ARG A 103 5.19 4.24 0.88
N MET A 104 3.96 3.74 0.81
CA MET A 104 2.74 4.55 0.87
C MET A 104 2.61 5.30 2.20
N ILE A 105 2.92 4.65 3.33
CA ILE A 105 2.90 5.27 4.66
C ILE A 105 3.99 6.34 4.79
N VAL A 106 5.19 6.06 4.26
CA VAL A 106 6.27 7.05 4.23
C VAL A 106 5.88 8.28 3.39
N GLN A 107 5.24 8.07 2.24
CA GLN A 107 4.75 9.16 1.39
C GLN A 107 3.64 9.98 2.04
N GLU A 108 2.70 9.33 2.73
CA GLU A 108 1.62 10.00 3.47
C GLU A 108 2.19 10.89 4.59
N ILE A 109 3.07 10.34 5.44
CA ILE A 109 3.71 11.09 6.52
C ILE A 109 4.61 12.21 5.98
N LEU A 110 5.36 11.95 4.89
CA LEU A 110 6.22 12.96 4.29
C LEU A 110 5.42 14.12 3.68
N ARG A 111 4.26 13.86 3.05
CA ARG A 111 3.36 14.91 2.56
C ARG A 111 2.83 15.82 3.65
N GLU A 112 2.64 15.30 4.86
CA GLU A 112 2.21 16.10 6.01
C GLU A 112 3.33 16.99 6.56
N ILE A 113 4.59 16.53 6.49
CA ILE A 113 5.75 17.22 7.06
C ILE A 113 6.36 18.21 6.06
N ASP A 114 6.46 17.82 4.79
CA ASP A 114 7.05 18.60 3.71
C ASP A 114 6.22 18.43 2.41
N PRO A 115 5.17 19.25 2.24
CA PRO A 115 4.34 19.22 1.04
C PRO A 115 5.11 19.64 -0.23
N GLU A 116 6.14 20.48 -0.12
CA GLU A 116 6.90 21.00 -1.28
C GLU A 116 7.92 20.00 -1.83
N GLY A 117 8.49 19.14 -0.98
CA GLY A 117 9.41 18.06 -1.37
C GLY A 117 8.79 16.94 -2.22
N THR A 118 7.48 17.01 -2.51
CA THR A 118 6.75 15.98 -3.27
C THR A 118 6.51 16.30 -4.75
N GLU A 119 6.83 17.52 -5.20
CA GLU A 119 6.57 17.97 -6.57
C GLU A 119 7.67 17.60 -7.58
N GLN A 120 8.79 17.02 -7.15
CA GLN A 120 9.94 16.81 -8.05
C GLN A 120 9.95 15.50 -8.86
N GLU A 121 8.85 14.76 -8.97
CA GLU A 121 8.76 13.60 -9.87
C GLU A 121 7.56 13.62 -10.83
N GLU A 122 7.10 14.80 -11.29
CA GLU A 122 6.23 14.91 -12.48
C GLU A 122 6.85 15.73 -13.63
N HIS A 123 8.18 15.79 -13.75
CA HIS A 123 8.76 16.30 -14.99
C HIS A 123 10.09 15.63 -15.33
N ILE A 124 10.00 14.52 -16.08
CA ILE A 124 11.07 14.06 -16.96
C ILE A 124 10.42 13.72 -18.31
N VAL A 125 10.55 14.70 -19.22
CA VAL A 125 10.65 14.70 -20.70
C VAL A 125 10.04 13.57 -21.53
#